data_AF-A0A093JAW8-F1
#
_entry.id   AF-A0A093JAW8-F1
#
_cell.length_a   1.000
_cell.length_b   1.000
_cell.length_c   1.000
_cell.angle_alpha   90.00
_cell.angle_beta   90.00
_cell.angle_gamma   90.00
#
_symmetry.space_group_name_H-M   'P 1'
#
loop_
_entity.id
_entity.type
_entity.pdbx_description
1 polymer ?
#
loop_
_entity_poly.entity_id
_entity_poly.type
_entity_poly.pdbx_seq_one_letter_code
_entity_poly.pdbx_strand_id
1 'polypeptide(L)'
;MNEVSNFIKGSKTGCAQNDLNYPPFTPSILDRVMFTKTLCMDAVQKWGKHYDVHSLYGYSMAISTQQAIKTLFPGKRSFLISRSTFMGSGKHTGHWLGDNAATWDHLKWAIPGMLDFNLFGIPYVYICGFFDNTTEELCRRWMQVGAFYPFSRNHNCEGFIPQDPAVFGPDSVLVKTSKHYLNIRYTLLPYLYTLFYKAHTQGDTVVRPVLHE
;
A
#
# COMPACT_ATOMS: atom_id res chain seq x y z
N MET A 1 6.79 -1.51 6.75
CA MET A 1 8.17 -1.34 7.28
C MET A 1 9.21 -2.18 6.52
N ASN A 2 8.88 -2.72 5.35
CA ASN A 2 9.72 -3.68 4.64
C ASN A 2 10.42 -3.07 3.40
N GLU A 3 10.66 -1.76 3.43
CA GLU A 3 11.50 -1.07 2.45
C GLU A 3 12.95 -1.59 2.39
N VAL A 4 13.68 -1.95 3.45
CA VAL A 4 13.38 -2.11 4.89
C VAL A 4 13.58 -0.82 5.69
N SER A 5 12.59 -0.47 6.51
CA SER A 5 12.66 0.76 7.29
C SER A 5 13.51 0.59 8.56
N ASN A 6 14.35 1.59 8.82
CA ASN A 6 15.15 1.71 10.04
C ASN A 6 14.97 3.11 10.66
N PHE A 7 14.79 3.21 11.97
CA PHE A 7 14.61 4.51 12.63
C PHE A 7 15.90 5.29 12.77
N ILE A 8 17.03 4.60 12.85
CA ILE A 8 18.39 5.16 12.79
C ILE A 8 18.94 5.07 11.36
N LYS A 9 19.91 5.93 11.02
CA LYS A 9 20.56 5.92 9.71
C LYS A 9 21.54 4.76 9.62
N GLY A 10 21.26 3.78 8.78
CA GLY A 10 22.15 2.65 8.55
C GLY A 10 22.13 1.61 9.66
N SER A 11 22.98 1.79 10.67
CA SER A 11 23.16 0.84 11.77
C SER A 11 23.40 1.56 13.11
N LYS A 12 23.47 0.80 14.21
CA LYS A 12 23.74 1.34 15.56
C LYS A 12 25.07 2.10 15.65
N THR A 13 26.03 1.77 14.79
CA THR A 13 27.37 2.39 14.75
C THR A 13 27.56 3.27 13.51
N GLY A 14 26.47 3.64 12.81
CA GLY A 14 26.54 4.35 11.53
C GLY A 14 26.95 3.44 10.37
N CYS A 15 27.42 4.04 9.28
CA CYS A 15 27.91 3.34 8.09
C CYS A 15 29.33 3.78 7.75
N ALA A 16 30.12 2.86 7.17
CA ALA A 16 31.49 3.13 6.78
C ALA A 16 31.56 4.14 5.61
N GLN A 17 32.64 4.93 5.57
CA GLN A 17 32.93 5.82 4.45
C GLN A 17 33.44 5.01 3.26
N ASN A 18 32.58 4.73 2.28
CA ASN A 18 32.91 4.02 1.05
C ASN A 18 31.93 4.39 -0.08
N ASP A 19 32.25 3.95 -1.29
CA ASP A 19 31.50 4.29 -2.52
C ASP A 19 30.10 3.66 -2.59
N LEU A 20 29.74 2.77 -1.66
CA LEU A 20 28.37 2.22 -1.58
C LEU A 20 27.49 3.11 -0.72
N ASN A 21 27.97 3.49 0.46
CA ASN A 21 27.24 4.37 1.38
C ASN A 21 27.23 5.83 0.89
N TYR A 22 28.29 6.24 0.17
CA TYR A 22 28.49 7.58 -0.38
C TYR A 22 28.91 7.48 -1.86
N PRO A 23 27.99 7.13 -2.77
CA PRO A 23 28.32 6.93 -4.18
C PRO A 23 28.75 8.25 -4.85
N PRO A 24 29.53 8.17 -5.95
CA PRO A 24 29.96 9.35 -6.70
C PRO A 24 28.78 10.10 -7.34
N PHE A 25 27.65 9.42 -7.54
CA PHE A 25 26.39 10.02 -7.97
C PHE A 25 25.25 9.55 -7.06
N THR A 26 24.56 10.50 -6.44
CA THR A 26 23.35 10.23 -5.65
C THR A 26 22.14 10.80 -6.39
N PRO A 27 21.14 9.98 -6.74
CA PRO A 27 19.88 10.47 -7.29
C PRO A 27 19.16 11.43 -6.33
N SER A 28 18.12 12.11 -6.81
CA SER A 28 17.30 13.01 -5.96
C SER A 28 16.37 12.25 -5.00
N ILE A 29 16.88 11.25 -4.28
CA ILE A 29 16.18 10.58 -3.19
C ILE A 29 16.00 11.54 -2.01
N LEU A 30 14.99 11.27 -1.17
CA LEU A 30 14.79 12.01 0.08
C LEU A 30 16.09 12.01 0.90
N ASP A 31 16.43 13.16 1.48
CA ASP A 31 17.66 13.42 2.25
C ASP A 31 19.00 13.24 1.49
N ARG A 32 18.99 12.85 0.20
CA ARG A 32 20.17 12.66 -0.65
C ARG A 32 21.29 11.81 -0.03
N VAL A 33 20.92 10.82 0.80
CA VAL A 33 21.84 9.88 1.45
C VAL A 33 21.25 8.48 1.39
N MET A 34 21.97 7.54 0.77
CA MET A 34 21.49 6.20 0.39
C MET A 34 20.92 5.39 1.57
N PHE A 35 21.60 5.44 2.73
CA PHE A 35 21.25 4.66 3.93
C PHE A 35 20.34 5.42 4.90
N THR A 36 19.70 6.50 4.45
CA THR A 36 18.73 7.21 5.29
C THR A 36 17.47 6.39 5.47
N LYS A 37 17.06 6.20 6.73
CA LYS A 37 15.89 5.41 7.14
C LYS A 37 15.88 3.96 6.64
N THR A 38 17.05 3.41 6.34
CA THR A 38 17.26 2.02 5.89
C THR A 38 18.60 1.49 6.44
N LEU A 39 19.09 0.34 5.95
CA LEU A 39 20.36 -0.27 6.38
C LEU A 39 21.56 0.37 5.67
N CYS A 40 22.78 0.06 6.12
CA CYS A 40 23.99 0.45 5.38
C CYS A 40 24.04 -0.26 4.01
N MET A 41 24.51 0.43 2.99
CA MET A 41 24.54 -0.07 1.60
C MET A 41 25.54 -1.23 1.41
N ASP A 42 26.54 -1.32 2.28
CA ASP A 42 27.50 -2.42 2.33
C ASP A 42 27.03 -3.63 3.17
N ALA A 43 25.83 -3.58 3.76
CA ALA A 43 25.26 -4.74 4.44
C ALA A 43 25.07 -5.91 3.47
N VAL A 44 25.32 -7.14 3.93
CA VAL A 44 25.34 -8.33 3.07
C VAL A 44 24.09 -9.17 3.30
N GLN A 45 23.44 -9.56 2.20
CA GLN A 45 22.33 -10.50 2.15
C GLN A 45 22.66 -11.66 1.21
N LYS A 46 21.85 -12.72 1.23
CA LYS A 46 22.07 -13.91 0.38
C LYS A 46 22.12 -13.58 -1.12
N TRP A 47 21.37 -12.57 -1.56
CA TRP A 47 21.30 -12.16 -2.98
C TRP A 47 22.32 -11.09 -3.37
N GLY A 48 23.09 -10.56 -2.43
CA GLY A 48 24.08 -9.52 -2.71
C GLY A 48 24.19 -8.47 -1.60
N LYS A 49 24.88 -7.38 -1.91
CA LYS A 49 24.99 -6.23 -1.01
C LYS A 49 23.71 -5.41 -1.04
N HIS A 50 23.41 -4.74 0.06
CA HIS A 50 22.20 -3.95 0.19
C HIS A 50 22.11 -2.83 -0.85
N TYR A 51 23.23 -2.27 -1.29
CA TYR A 51 23.29 -1.34 -2.43
C TYR A 51 22.53 -1.86 -3.67
N ASP A 52 22.73 -3.14 -4.00
CA ASP A 52 22.13 -3.77 -5.19
C ASP A 52 20.72 -4.28 -4.93
N VAL A 53 20.46 -4.78 -3.71
CA VAL A 53 19.21 -5.50 -3.39
C VAL A 53 18.27 -4.74 -2.46
N HIS A 54 18.54 -3.47 -2.14
CA HIS A 54 17.71 -2.63 -1.25
C HIS A 54 16.25 -2.68 -1.65
N SER A 55 15.96 -2.32 -2.91
CA SER A 55 14.59 -2.24 -3.43
C SER A 55 13.94 -3.61 -3.68
N LEU A 56 14.64 -4.71 -3.40
CA LEU A 56 14.11 -6.08 -3.48
C LEU A 56 13.69 -6.63 -2.11
N TYR A 57 13.90 -5.90 -1.02
CA TYR A 57 13.61 -6.39 0.33
C TYR A 57 12.13 -6.74 0.50
N GLY A 58 11.22 -5.80 0.21
CA GLY A 58 9.77 -6.04 0.29
C GLY A 58 9.30 -7.17 -0.63
N TYR A 59 9.86 -7.26 -1.83
CA TYR A 59 9.57 -8.33 -2.79
C TYR A 59 9.98 -9.72 -2.28
N SER A 60 11.22 -9.87 -1.82
CA SER A 60 11.72 -11.13 -1.25
C SER A 60 10.98 -11.54 0.01
N MET A 61 10.58 -10.57 0.85
CA MET A 61 9.75 -10.80 2.03
C MET A 61 8.34 -11.28 1.65
N ALA A 62 7.73 -10.73 0.59
CA ALA A 62 6.43 -11.18 0.09
C ALA A 62 6.48 -12.62 -0.43
N ILE A 63 7.54 -13.00 -1.16
CA ILE A 63 7.74 -14.39 -1.61
C ILE A 63 7.87 -15.34 -0.41
N SER A 64 8.69 -14.97 0.57
CA SER A 64 8.92 -15.78 1.77
C SER A 64 7.62 -15.96 2.57
N THR A 65 6.85 -14.88 2.73
CA THR A 65 5.53 -14.92 3.40
C THR A 65 4.51 -15.76 2.62
N GLN A 66 4.51 -15.71 1.29
CA GLN A 66 3.65 -16.57 0.47
C GLN A 66 3.98 -18.05 0.67
N GLN A 67 5.26 -18.42 0.81
CA GLN A 67 5.64 -19.79 1.12
C GLN A 67 5.15 -20.22 2.51
N ALA A 68 5.26 -19.35 3.52
CA ALA A 68 4.69 -19.61 4.84
C ALA A 68 3.16 -19.80 4.77
N ILE A 69 2.45 -18.99 4.00
CA ILE A 69 1.01 -19.12 3.77
C ILE A 69 0.66 -20.49 3.17
N LYS A 70 1.41 -20.98 2.18
CA LYS A 70 1.17 -22.30 1.57
C LYS A 70 1.30 -23.43 2.58
N THR A 71 2.26 -23.33 3.50
CA THR A 71 2.47 -24.32 4.56
C THR A 71 1.38 -24.24 5.63
N LEU A 72 1.03 -23.04 6.09
CA LEU A 72 0.07 -22.82 7.18
C LEU A 72 -1.39 -23.01 6.73
N PHE A 73 -1.69 -22.70 5.47
CA PHE A 73 -3.04 -22.76 4.90
C PHE A 73 -3.06 -23.54 3.56
N PRO A 74 -2.81 -24.87 3.59
CA PRO A 74 -2.72 -25.67 2.36
C PRO A 74 -3.98 -25.55 1.48
N GLY A 75 -3.79 -25.34 0.18
CA GLY A 75 -4.88 -25.19 -0.80
C GLY A 75 -5.70 -23.90 -0.67
N LYS A 76 -5.31 -22.96 0.21
CA LYS A 76 -5.97 -21.66 0.36
C LYS A 76 -5.07 -20.55 -0.16
N ARG A 77 -5.69 -19.43 -0.57
CA ARG A 77 -4.99 -18.23 -1.02
C ARG A 77 -4.44 -17.39 0.14
N SER A 78 -5.18 -17.36 1.25
CA SER A 78 -5.02 -16.37 2.33
C SER A 78 -5.09 -14.93 1.81
N PHE A 79 -4.57 -13.98 2.58
CA PHE A 79 -4.45 -12.58 2.22
C PHE A 79 -3.09 -12.05 2.69
N LEU A 80 -2.35 -11.42 1.79
CA LEU A 80 -1.07 -10.78 2.08
C LEU A 80 -1.08 -9.36 1.53
N ILE A 81 -0.63 -8.41 2.34
CA ILE A 81 -0.49 -7.02 1.97
C ILE A 81 0.91 -6.53 2.34
N SER A 82 1.56 -5.80 1.44
CA SER A 82 2.94 -5.33 1.59
C SER A 82 3.04 -3.84 1.31
N ARG A 83 3.87 -3.14 2.09
CA ARG A 83 4.13 -1.71 1.86
C ARG A 83 5.12 -1.54 0.71
N SER A 84 6.32 -2.07 0.85
CA SER A 84 7.32 -2.07 -0.22
C SER A 84 6.99 -3.12 -1.28
N THR A 85 7.17 -2.76 -2.55
CA THR A 85 6.93 -3.62 -3.71
C THR A 85 8.03 -3.43 -4.75
N PHE A 86 8.18 -4.41 -5.64
CA PHE A 86 9.01 -4.35 -6.84
C PHE A 86 8.22 -4.92 -8.03
N MET A 87 8.78 -4.88 -9.24
CA MET A 87 8.16 -5.49 -10.42
C MET A 87 7.78 -6.96 -10.13
N GLY A 88 6.52 -7.30 -10.42
CA GLY A 88 5.98 -8.65 -10.19
C GLY A 88 5.45 -8.91 -8.77
N SER A 89 5.56 -7.95 -7.83
CA SER A 89 5.01 -8.11 -6.47
C SER A 89 3.52 -8.47 -6.44
N GLY A 90 2.72 -8.03 -7.42
CA GLY A 90 1.28 -8.36 -7.52
C GLY A 90 0.97 -9.86 -7.61
N LYS A 91 1.94 -10.68 -8.04
CA LYS A 91 1.83 -12.15 -8.02
C LYS A 91 1.82 -12.72 -6.60
N HIS A 92 2.38 -12.00 -5.64
CA HIS A 92 2.65 -12.49 -4.30
C HIS A 92 1.83 -11.76 -3.23
N THR A 93 1.53 -10.48 -3.42
CA THR A 93 0.95 -9.62 -2.40
C THR A 93 0.09 -8.52 -2.98
N GLY A 94 -0.85 -8.02 -2.17
CA GLY A 94 -1.43 -6.71 -2.35
C GLY A 94 -0.55 -5.56 -1.83
N HIS A 95 -1.03 -4.33 -2.00
CA HIS A 95 -0.36 -3.08 -1.65
C HIS A 95 -1.35 -2.11 -0.97
N TRP A 96 -0.86 -1.02 -0.41
CA TRP A 96 -1.66 0.16 -0.10
C TRP A 96 -0.74 1.36 -0.28
N LEU A 97 -1.29 2.51 -0.65
CA LEU A 97 -0.52 3.71 -1.02
C LEU A 97 0.29 4.37 0.12
N GLY A 98 0.49 3.67 1.25
CA GLY A 98 1.26 4.14 2.39
C GLY A 98 0.45 4.98 3.36
N ASP A 99 1.20 5.77 4.13
CA ASP A 99 0.74 6.52 5.28
C ASP A 99 0.31 7.92 4.81
N ASN A 100 -0.97 8.05 4.41
CA ASN A 100 -1.56 9.28 3.87
C ASN A 100 -2.10 10.21 4.98
N ALA A 101 -2.48 11.45 4.64
CA ALA A 101 -3.08 12.40 5.57
C ALA A 101 -4.59 12.55 5.32
N ALA A 102 -5.33 12.95 6.36
CA ALA A 102 -6.76 13.26 6.30
C ALA A 102 -7.01 14.63 5.65
N THR A 103 -6.65 14.76 4.36
CA THR A 103 -6.84 15.96 3.55
C THR A 103 -7.53 15.65 2.23
N TRP A 104 -8.19 16.66 1.64
CA TRP A 104 -8.85 16.54 0.34
C TRP A 104 -7.86 16.23 -0.79
N ASP A 105 -6.63 16.74 -0.69
CA ASP A 105 -5.57 16.44 -1.66
C ASP A 105 -5.20 14.96 -1.63
N HIS A 106 -5.07 14.36 -0.46
CA HIS A 106 -4.76 12.92 -0.37
C HIS A 106 -5.92 12.03 -0.82
N LEU A 107 -7.18 12.47 -0.65
CA LEU A 107 -8.33 11.81 -1.30
C LEU A 107 -8.20 11.89 -2.83
N LYS A 108 -7.88 13.06 -3.37
CA LYS A 108 -7.70 13.27 -4.81
C LYS A 108 -6.53 12.45 -5.37
N TRP A 109 -5.38 12.43 -4.70
CA TRP A 109 -4.16 11.73 -5.13
C TRP A 109 -4.26 10.21 -5.00
N ALA A 110 -5.18 9.69 -4.19
CA ALA A 110 -5.43 8.25 -4.10
C ALA A 110 -5.89 7.64 -5.44
N ILE A 111 -6.62 8.40 -6.26
CA ILE A 111 -7.12 7.94 -7.57
C ILE A 111 -5.97 7.66 -8.56
N PRO A 112 -5.10 8.64 -8.92
CA PRO A 112 -4.00 8.37 -9.83
C PRO A 112 -3.05 7.30 -9.27
N GLY A 113 -2.74 7.31 -7.96
CA GLY A 113 -1.92 6.26 -7.35
C GLY A 113 -2.52 4.86 -7.52
N MET A 114 -3.83 4.71 -7.38
CA MET A 114 -4.52 3.45 -7.63
C MET A 114 -4.47 3.02 -9.10
N LEU A 115 -4.59 3.97 -10.04
CA LEU A 115 -4.51 3.70 -11.47
C LEU A 115 -3.11 3.24 -11.85
N ASP A 116 -2.06 3.91 -11.39
CA ASP A 116 -0.67 3.52 -11.60
C ASP A 116 -0.42 2.10 -11.10
N PHE A 117 -0.87 1.80 -9.88
CA PHE A 117 -0.72 0.46 -9.32
C PHE A 117 -1.56 -0.62 -10.02
N ASN A 118 -2.64 -0.27 -10.74
CA ASN A 118 -3.31 -1.21 -11.65
C ASN A 118 -2.45 -1.52 -12.88
N LEU A 119 -1.72 -0.53 -13.41
CA LEU A 119 -0.72 -0.78 -14.46
C LEU A 119 0.42 -1.67 -13.95
N PHE A 120 0.78 -1.55 -12.68
CA PHE A 120 1.79 -2.39 -12.04
C PHE A 120 1.26 -3.77 -11.57
N GLY A 121 -0.04 -4.05 -11.75
CA GLY A 121 -0.68 -5.31 -11.37
C GLY A 121 -0.99 -5.49 -9.88
N ILE A 122 -1.20 -4.42 -9.09
CA ILE A 122 -1.45 -4.46 -7.64
C ILE A 122 -2.55 -3.46 -7.17
N PRO A 123 -3.84 -3.80 -7.11
CA PRO A 123 -4.90 -2.77 -7.13
C PRO A 123 -5.50 -2.35 -5.75
N TYR A 124 -4.76 -1.76 -4.79
CA TYR A 124 -5.24 -1.68 -3.38
C TYR A 124 -4.93 -0.36 -2.58
N VAL A 125 -5.85 0.19 -1.73
CA VAL A 125 -5.77 1.58 -1.09
C VAL A 125 -6.46 1.73 0.32
N TYR A 126 -6.24 2.87 1.04
CA TYR A 126 -6.89 3.27 2.33
C TYR A 126 -7.92 4.43 2.25
N ILE A 127 -8.77 4.54 3.28
CA ILE A 127 -9.93 5.44 3.38
C ILE A 127 -9.87 6.32 4.65
N CYS A 128 -10.37 7.56 4.55
CA CYS A 128 -10.48 8.62 5.58
C CYS A 128 -9.17 9.31 6.03
N GLY A 129 -8.01 8.79 5.63
CA GLY A 129 -6.69 9.35 5.97
C GLY A 129 -6.07 8.64 7.17
N PHE A 130 -4.75 8.43 7.15
CA PHE A 130 -4.03 7.76 8.21
C PHE A 130 -3.52 8.74 9.28
N PHE A 131 -2.84 9.81 8.86
CA PHE A 131 -2.46 10.94 9.72
C PHE A 131 -3.57 11.99 9.77
N ASP A 132 -3.55 12.78 10.84
CA ASP A 132 -4.47 13.89 11.13
C ASP A 132 -5.90 13.47 11.48
N ASN A 133 -6.59 14.32 12.23
CA ASN A 133 -8.00 14.10 12.55
C ASN A 133 -8.85 14.39 11.30
N THR A 134 -9.56 13.37 10.81
CA THR A 134 -10.51 13.54 9.71
C THR A 134 -11.72 14.37 10.13
N THR A 135 -12.39 15.00 9.16
CA THR A 135 -13.67 15.68 9.36
C THR A 135 -14.82 14.76 8.91
N GLU A 136 -16.04 14.98 9.43
CA GLU A 136 -17.21 14.22 8.97
C GLU A 136 -17.37 14.30 7.46
N GLU A 137 -17.22 15.51 6.88
CA GLU A 137 -17.42 15.69 5.46
C GLU A 137 -16.37 14.93 4.64
N LEU A 138 -15.09 15.07 5.01
CA LEU A 138 -14.00 14.39 4.31
C LEU A 138 -14.16 12.87 4.42
N CYS A 139 -14.36 12.34 5.62
CA CYS A 139 -14.48 10.89 5.81
C CYS A 139 -15.75 10.35 5.15
N ARG A 140 -16.87 11.08 5.15
CA ARG A 140 -18.07 10.72 4.38
C ARG A 140 -17.76 10.65 2.90
N ARG A 141 -17.13 11.66 2.29
CA ARG A 141 -16.77 11.62 0.86
C ARG A 141 -15.78 10.50 0.56
N TRP A 142 -14.81 10.28 1.44
CA TRP A 142 -13.83 9.22 1.25
C TRP A 142 -14.45 7.83 1.39
N MET A 143 -15.42 7.62 2.28
CA MET A 143 -16.16 6.35 2.38
C MET A 143 -16.99 6.08 1.12
N GLN A 144 -17.57 7.12 0.51
CA GLN A 144 -18.33 7.00 -0.76
C GLN A 144 -17.42 6.49 -1.89
N VAL A 145 -16.28 7.16 -2.12
CA VAL A 145 -15.33 6.75 -3.17
C VAL A 145 -14.61 5.45 -2.79
N GLY A 146 -14.25 5.32 -1.52
CA GLY A 146 -13.49 4.19 -0.97
C GLY A 146 -14.22 2.87 -1.03
N ALA A 147 -15.57 2.88 -1.01
CA ALA A 147 -16.38 1.70 -1.28
C ALA A 147 -16.12 1.09 -2.67
N PHE A 148 -15.52 1.85 -3.60
CA PHE A 148 -15.19 1.38 -4.96
C PHE A 148 -13.69 1.11 -5.17
N TYR A 149 -12.84 1.31 -4.16
CA TYR A 149 -11.45 0.86 -4.22
C TYR A 149 -11.38 -0.68 -4.18
N PRO A 150 -10.53 -1.36 -4.97
CA PRO A 150 -10.54 -2.83 -5.00
C PRO A 150 -10.11 -3.44 -3.65
N PHE A 151 -9.25 -2.75 -2.90
CA PHE A 151 -9.12 -2.91 -1.46
C PHE A 151 -9.63 -1.67 -0.76
N SER A 152 -10.67 -1.88 0.05
CA SER A 152 -11.43 -0.84 0.71
C SER A 152 -11.24 -1.02 2.21
N ARG A 153 -10.32 -0.25 2.81
CA ARG A 153 -10.00 -0.31 4.23
C ARG A 153 -9.96 1.09 4.85
N ASN A 154 -10.75 1.30 5.90
CA ASN A 154 -10.58 2.43 6.81
C ASN A 154 -9.47 2.10 7.81
N HIS A 155 -8.48 2.99 7.94
CA HIS A 155 -7.31 2.78 8.78
C HIS A 155 -6.82 4.11 9.34
N ASN A 156 -6.48 4.14 10.63
CA ASN A 156 -6.12 5.36 11.35
C ASN A 156 -4.78 5.18 12.08
N CYS A 157 -4.05 6.28 12.28
CA CYS A 157 -2.83 6.30 13.06
C CYS A 157 -3.13 6.43 14.56
N GLU A 158 -2.18 5.99 15.38
CA GLU A 158 -2.24 6.15 16.83
C GLU A 158 -2.27 7.63 17.23
N GLY A 159 -3.09 7.97 18.23
CA GLY A 159 -3.17 9.33 18.77
C GLY A 159 -4.20 10.26 18.12
N PHE A 160 -4.82 9.86 17.00
CA PHE A 160 -5.90 10.62 16.37
C PHE A 160 -7.28 10.15 16.82
N ILE A 161 -8.30 10.99 16.63
CA ILE A 161 -9.69 10.66 16.97
C ILE A 161 -10.17 9.45 16.16
N PRO A 162 -11.06 8.60 16.72
CA PRO A 162 -11.60 7.48 15.97
C PRO A 162 -12.35 7.95 14.72
N GLN A 163 -12.29 7.14 13.66
CA GLN A 163 -12.89 7.45 12.36
C GLN A 163 -13.56 6.24 11.71
N ASP A 164 -13.82 5.17 12.46
CA ASP A 164 -14.69 4.11 11.97
C ASP A 164 -16.10 4.68 11.71
N PRO A 165 -16.85 4.19 10.71
CA PRO A 165 -18.10 4.85 10.33
C PRO A 165 -19.11 5.01 11.48
N ALA A 166 -19.15 4.06 12.41
CA ALA A 166 -20.14 4.06 13.49
C ALA A 166 -19.88 5.15 14.54
N VAL A 167 -18.64 5.60 14.73
CA VAL A 167 -18.31 6.66 15.71
C VAL A 167 -18.97 8.00 15.39
N PHE A 168 -19.30 8.26 14.13
CA PHE A 168 -20.00 9.49 13.71
C PHE A 168 -21.49 9.51 14.12
N GLY A 169 -21.99 8.43 14.72
CA GLY A 169 -23.34 8.29 15.23
C GLY A 169 -24.20 7.39 14.33
N PRO A 170 -25.05 6.52 14.91
CA PRO A 170 -25.80 5.49 14.18
C PRO A 170 -26.73 6.05 13.10
N ASP A 171 -27.29 7.24 13.33
CA ASP A 171 -28.22 7.92 12.42
C ASP A 171 -27.57 9.00 11.55
N SER A 172 -26.24 9.14 11.62
CA SER A 172 -25.49 10.15 10.87
C SER A 172 -25.58 9.95 9.36
N VAL A 173 -25.40 11.04 8.62
CA VAL A 173 -25.34 11.00 7.15
C VAL A 173 -24.14 10.17 6.69
N LEU A 174 -23.02 10.22 7.40
CA LEU A 174 -21.86 9.37 7.13
C LEU A 174 -22.20 7.88 7.22
N VAL A 175 -22.84 7.42 8.29
CA VAL A 175 -23.23 6.00 8.42
C VAL A 175 -24.21 5.59 7.33
N LYS A 176 -25.25 6.41 7.09
CA LYS A 176 -26.27 6.13 6.07
C LYS A 176 -25.65 5.98 4.67
N THR A 177 -24.79 6.92 4.28
CA THR A 177 -24.12 6.88 2.98
C THR A 177 -23.07 5.77 2.90
N SER A 178 -22.28 5.55 3.96
CA SER A 178 -21.31 4.45 4.02
C SER A 178 -21.98 3.09 3.84
N LYS A 179 -23.09 2.83 4.56
CA LYS A 179 -23.87 1.59 4.41
C LYS A 179 -24.44 1.47 3.01
N HIS A 180 -24.97 2.55 2.44
CA HIS A 180 -25.52 2.55 1.08
C HIS A 180 -24.49 2.13 0.03
N TYR A 181 -23.32 2.79 -0.01
CA TYR A 181 -22.29 2.50 -1.02
C TYR A 181 -21.57 1.17 -0.75
N LEU A 182 -21.39 0.77 0.51
CA LEU A 182 -20.88 -0.56 0.83
C LEU A 182 -21.86 -1.65 0.42
N ASN A 183 -23.17 -1.46 0.58
CA ASN A 183 -24.15 -2.44 0.07
C ASN A 183 -24.09 -2.54 -1.46
N ILE A 184 -23.93 -1.43 -2.18
CA ILE A 184 -23.71 -1.46 -3.64
C ILE A 184 -22.43 -2.24 -3.97
N ARG A 185 -21.32 -1.96 -3.28
CA ARG A 185 -20.07 -2.72 -3.43
C ARG A 185 -20.31 -4.22 -3.24
N TYR A 186 -20.99 -4.60 -2.17
CA TYR A 186 -21.26 -6.01 -1.83
C TYR A 186 -22.14 -6.69 -2.90
N THR A 187 -23.13 -5.99 -3.45
CA THR A 187 -23.92 -6.44 -4.60
C THR A 187 -23.05 -6.65 -5.85
N LEU A 188 -22.05 -5.80 -6.07
CA LEU A 188 -21.14 -5.86 -7.22
C LEU A 188 -19.92 -6.76 -7.03
N LEU A 189 -19.78 -7.47 -5.89
CA LEU A 189 -18.64 -8.36 -5.66
C LEU A 189 -18.45 -9.44 -6.74
N PRO A 190 -19.50 -10.06 -7.31
CA PRO A 190 -19.32 -11.01 -8.42
C PRO A 190 -18.68 -10.36 -9.66
N TYR A 191 -19.07 -9.11 -9.97
CA TYR A 191 -18.46 -8.34 -11.05
C TYR A 191 -17.00 -8.01 -10.75
N LEU A 192 -16.73 -7.42 -9.57
CA LEU A 192 -15.37 -7.09 -9.14
C LEU A 192 -14.45 -8.33 -9.14
N TYR A 193 -14.95 -9.46 -8.66
CA TYR A 193 -14.20 -10.71 -8.63
C TYR A 193 -13.95 -11.30 -10.03
N THR A 194 -14.87 -11.08 -10.96
CA THR A 194 -14.65 -11.42 -12.38
C THR A 194 -13.55 -10.56 -13.00
N LEU A 195 -13.48 -9.26 -12.66
CA LEU A 195 -12.36 -8.41 -13.07
C LEU A 195 -11.03 -8.92 -12.51
N PHE A 196 -10.99 -9.34 -11.24
CA PHE A 196 -9.79 -9.97 -10.67
C PHE A 196 -9.42 -11.28 -11.35
N TYR A 197 -10.40 -12.09 -11.78
CA TYR A 197 -10.14 -13.29 -12.57
C TYR A 197 -9.49 -12.95 -13.91
N LYS A 198 -9.99 -11.94 -14.63
CA LYS A 198 -9.37 -11.47 -15.87
C LYS A 198 -7.98 -10.89 -15.64
N ALA A 199 -7.79 -10.08 -14.62
CA ALA A 199 -6.47 -9.58 -14.23
C ALA A 199 -5.48 -10.72 -13.95
N HIS A 200 -5.93 -11.77 -13.27
CA HIS A 200 -5.10 -12.94 -12.96
C HIS A 200 -4.74 -13.78 -14.19
N THR A 201 -5.66 -13.93 -15.15
CA THR A 201 -5.52 -14.88 -16.28
C THR A 201 -5.05 -14.21 -17.58
N GLN A 202 -5.33 -12.93 -17.77
CA GLN A 202 -5.15 -12.18 -19.02
C GLN A 202 -4.31 -10.90 -18.82
N GLY A 203 -4.18 -10.40 -17.58
CA GLY A 203 -3.45 -9.17 -17.30
C GLY A 203 -4.30 -7.89 -17.41
N ASP A 204 -5.62 -8.01 -17.51
CA ASP A 204 -6.55 -6.88 -17.51
C ASP A 204 -6.42 -6.01 -16.24
N THR A 205 -6.74 -4.72 -16.35
CA THR A 205 -6.86 -3.84 -15.18
C THR A 205 -8.22 -4.01 -14.49
N VAL A 206 -8.25 -3.83 -13.15
CA VAL A 206 -9.48 -3.90 -12.33
C VAL A 206 -10.08 -2.51 -12.17
N VAL A 207 -9.28 -1.54 -11.71
CA VAL A 207 -9.62 -0.11 -11.80
C VAL A 207 -8.94 0.41 -13.04
N ARG A 208 -9.72 1.05 -13.89
CA ARG A 208 -9.32 1.35 -15.24
C ARG A 208 -9.37 2.85 -15.50
N PRO A 209 -8.30 3.46 -16.04
CA PRO A 209 -8.36 4.83 -16.52
C PRO A 209 -9.41 4.94 -17.63
N VAL A 210 -10.12 6.05 -17.71
CA VAL A 210 -11.14 6.26 -18.75
C VAL A 210 -10.55 6.13 -20.15
N LEU A 211 -9.28 6.48 -20.35
CA LEU A 211 -8.61 6.38 -21.66
C LEU A 211 -8.36 4.95 -22.16
N HIS A 212 -8.55 3.92 -21.32
CA HIS A 212 -8.38 2.51 -21.71
C HIS A 212 -9.65 1.89 -22.32
N GLU A 213 -10.76 2.63 -22.32
CA GLU A 213 -12.03 2.27 -22.99
C GLU A 213 -12.23 3.14 -24.23
#